data_AF-A0A959J104-F1
#
_entry.id   AF-A0A959J104-F1
#
_cell.length_a   1.000
_cell.length_b   1.000
_cell.length_c   1.000
_cell.angle_alpha   90.00
_cell.angle_beta   90.00
_cell.angle_gamma   90.00
#
_symmetry.space_group_name_H-M   'P 1'
#
loop_
_entity.id
_entity.type
_entity.pdbx_description
1 polymer ?
#
loop_
_entity_poly.entity_id
_entity_poly.type
_entity_poly.pdbx_seq_one_letter_code
_entity_poly.pdbx_strand_id
1 'polypeptide(L)'
;MKDHKRRVMIIVWWWNYGGLEGDYDKWQVAGTEEGDCVIRIDQRFSSTAITIIAAKAAEYLNDSEVFIFLHRNHGYSSQSIEAILEETRKQNRVIESLRCFLFGEGSGSLYIASNPRGLLGTKGTFNAQRINGTTHLIDSREDKELKLLKKNHFDQVWNAYSRAFKAKVFELKEDMFSALSPFLLKSEPKADELYQHLRLEDNKLLFLRLLSFTGKLRKGSSQEKTLLEQENLLGRTLDFDDFSTNLETVYASKTQGIYKQLVQNITQKLLTGTHTVNLEELRDQFADLLQSMPEEVYN
;
A
#
# COMPACT_ATOMS: atom_id res chain seq x y z
N MET A 1 10.91 11.77 -25.23
CA MET A 1 10.21 10.53 -24.88
C MET A 1 10.69 10.12 -23.50
N LYS A 2 9.82 9.96 -22.51
CA LYS A 2 10.21 9.23 -21.30
C LYS A 2 10.30 7.77 -21.74
N ASP A 3 11.48 7.16 -21.64
CA ASP A 3 11.63 5.72 -21.82
C ASP A 3 10.63 5.06 -20.89
N HIS A 4 9.66 4.34 -21.46
CA HIS A 4 8.75 3.54 -20.65
C HIS A 4 9.61 2.45 -20.02
N LYS A 5 9.65 2.43 -18.69
CA LYS A 5 10.24 1.31 -17.97
C LYS A 5 9.24 0.18 -17.95
N ARG A 6 9.74 -1.02 -18.16
CA ARG A 6 8.98 -2.25 -17.99
C ARG A 6 8.39 -2.33 -16.60
N ARG A 7 7.18 -2.89 -16.46
CA ARG A 7 6.45 -2.99 -15.19
C ARG A 7 6.39 -4.44 -14.72
N VAL A 8 6.85 -4.69 -13.51
CA VAL A 8 6.89 -6.04 -12.91
C VAL A 8 6.16 -6.05 -11.58
N MET A 9 5.19 -6.94 -11.44
CA MET A 9 4.57 -7.23 -10.14
C MET A 9 5.07 -8.57 -9.63
N ILE A 10 5.59 -8.62 -8.40
CA ILE A 10 5.96 -9.85 -7.71
C ILE A 10 4.91 -10.08 -6.63
N ILE A 11 4.11 -11.13 -6.75
CA ILE A 11 3.07 -11.50 -5.81
C ILE A 11 3.57 -12.68 -4.99
N VAL A 12 3.71 -12.46 -3.68
CA VAL A 12 4.17 -13.47 -2.73
C VAL A 12 2.97 -13.97 -1.93
N TRP A 13 2.67 -15.24 -2.11
CA TRP A 13 1.57 -15.93 -1.45
C TRP A 13 1.98 -17.37 -1.14
N TRP A 14 1.41 -17.99 -0.13
CA TRP A 14 1.59 -19.42 0.12
C TRP A 14 0.43 -20.24 -0.48
N TRP A 15 0.61 -20.76 -1.69
CA TRP A 15 -0.43 -21.49 -2.44
C TRP A 15 -0.53 -22.96 -2.03
N ASN A 16 0.50 -23.48 -1.36
CA ASN A 16 0.62 -24.72 -0.58
C ASN A 16 0.18 -26.06 -1.23
N TYR A 17 -0.83 -26.15 -2.11
CA TYR A 17 -1.34 -27.41 -2.67
C TYR A 17 -2.15 -27.28 -3.97
N GLY A 18 -1.93 -26.28 -4.84
CA GLY A 18 -2.64 -26.28 -6.13
C GLY A 18 -2.59 -25.03 -7.01
N GLY A 19 -1.70 -24.07 -6.74
CA GLY A 19 -1.64 -22.80 -7.49
C GLY A 19 -0.48 -22.67 -8.49
N LEU A 20 0.61 -23.39 -8.25
CA LEU A 20 1.90 -23.24 -8.94
C LEU A 20 2.57 -24.60 -9.14
N GLU A 21 3.21 -24.78 -10.30
CA GLU A 21 4.14 -25.88 -10.57
C GLU A 21 5.56 -25.37 -10.23
N GLY A 22 6.01 -25.58 -9.00
CA GLY A 22 7.32 -25.15 -8.50
C GLY A 22 7.30 -23.91 -7.59
N ASP A 23 8.47 -23.35 -7.31
CA ASP A 23 8.64 -22.26 -6.33
C ASP A 23 8.13 -20.91 -6.83
N TYR A 24 8.07 -20.71 -8.14
CA TYR A 24 7.52 -19.51 -8.75
C TYR A 24 7.03 -19.76 -10.18
N ASP A 25 6.15 -18.88 -10.69
CA ASP A 25 5.87 -18.79 -12.12
C ASP A 25 5.82 -17.34 -12.61
N LYS A 26 5.79 -17.19 -13.94
CA LYS A 26 5.74 -15.91 -14.63
C LYS A 26 4.55 -15.89 -15.58
N TRP A 27 3.79 -14.81 -15.51
CA TRP A 27 2.68 -14.49 -16.40
C TRP A 27 2.98 -13.20 -17.14
N GLN A 28 2.92 -13.22 -18.47
CA GLN A 28 3.11 -12.03 -19.29
C GLN A 28 1.81 -11.25 -19.43
N VAL A 29 1.89 -9.95 -19.66
CA VAL A 29 0.72 -9.13 -19.95
C VAL A 29 0.48 -9.11 -21.46
N ALA A 30 -0.74 -9.41 -21.89
CA ALA A 30 -1.09 -9.46 -23.30
C ALA A 30 -0.96 -8.08 -23.96
N GLY A 31 -0.38 -8.04 -25.16
CA GLY A 31 -0.29 -6.82 -25.96
C GLY A 31 0.70 -5.76 -25.44
N THR A 32 1.63 -6.12 -24.55
CA THR A 32 2.72 -5.23 -24.13
C THR A 32 4.02 -5.57 -24.86
N GLU A 33 4.57 -4.64 -25.63
CA GLU A 33 5.82 -4.82 -26.38
C GLU A 33 7.04 -4.98 -25.45
N GLU A 34 7.00 -4.35 -24.27
CA GLU A 34 8.10 -4.29 -23.29
C GLU A 34 8.09 -5.42 -22.25
N GLY A 35 7.20 -6.40 -22.40
CA GLY A 35 7.24 -7.63 -21.59
C GLY A 35 6.82 -7.46 -20.13
N ASP A 36 5.91 -6.53 -19.83
CA ASP A 36 5.27 -6.42 -18.51
C ASP A 36 4.84 -7.79 -18.00
N CYS A 37 5.03 -8.03 -16.70
CA CYS A 37 4.74 -9.35 -16.16
C CYS A 37 4.37 -9.36 -14.69
N VAL A 38 3.68 -10.44 -14.31
CA VAL A 38 3.45 -10.82 -12.93
C VAL A 38 4.28 -12.06 -12.63
N ILE A 39 5.09 -12.01 -11.58
CA ILE A 39 5.80 -13.15 -11.01
C ILE A 39 5.04 -13.58 -9.76
N ARG A 40 4.68 -14.85 -9.64
CA ARG A 40 4.09 -15.41 -8.42
C ARG A 40 5.13 -16.26 -7.70
N ILE A 41 5.33 -16.04 -6.41
CA ILE A 41 6.32 -16.77 -5.58
C ILE A 41 5.61 -17.52 -4.45
N ASP A 42 5.68 -18.86 -4.44
CA ASP A 42 5.05 -19.71 -3.43
C ASP A 42 5.87 -19.78 -2.16
N GLN A 43 5.75 -18.77 -1.29
CA GLN A 43 6.50 -18.71 -0.05
C GLN A 43 5.65 -18.20 1.11
N ARG A 44 5.86 -18.83 2.27
CA ARG A 44 5.50 -18.28 3.57
C ARG A 44 6.68 -17.49 4.12
N PHE A 45 6.42 -16.53 5.01
CA PHE A 45 7.48 -15.78 5.67
C PHE A 45 8.52 -16.70 6.32
N SER A 46 9.78 -16.53 5.90
CA SER A 46 10.98 -17.17 6.42
C SER A 46 12.20 -16.34 5.97
N SER A 47 13.36 -16.54 6.60
CA SER A 47 14.61 -15.90 6.13
C SER A 47 14.94 -16.27 4.70
N THR A 48 14.76 -17.54 4.32
CA THR A 48 14.94 -18.03 2.94
C THR A 48 14.01 -17.30 1.97
N ALA A 49 12.74 -17.08 2.34
CA ALA A 49 11.80 -16.35 1.50
C ALA A 49 12.25 -14.91 1.25
N ILE A 50 12.81 -14.21 2.25
CA ILE A 50 13.36 -12.86 2.09
C ILE A 50 14.46 -12.85 1.00
N THR A 51 15.40 -13.79 1.08
CA THR A 51 16.48 -13.92 0.09
C THR A 51 15.96 -14.20 -1.31
N ILE A 52 14.99 -15.12 -1.46
CA ILE A 52 14.37 -15.46 -2.74
C ILE A 52 13.66 -14.26 -3.36
N ILE A 53 12.85 -13.55 -2.56
CA ILE A 53 12.08 -12.38 -3.02
C ILE A 53 13.05 -11.26 -3.46
N ALA A 54 14.08 -10.98 -2.64
CA ALA A 54 15.07 -9.96 -2.94
C ALA A 54 15.87 -10.27 -4.21
N ALA A 55 16.31 -11.53 -4.38
CA ALA A 55 17.00 -11.95 -5.59
C ALA A 55 16.10 -11.81 -6.82
N LYS A 56 14.83 -12.22 -6.72
CA LYS A 56 13.89 -12.07 -7.82
C LYS A 56 13.63 -10.62 -8.17
N ALA A 57 13.52 -9.73 -7.19
CA ALA A 57 13.40 -8.29 -7.44
C ALA A 57 14.64 -7.73 -8.13
N ALA A 58 15.84 -8.09 -7.64
CA ALA A 58 17.12 -7.63 -8.19
C ALA A 58 17.31 -7.98 -9.68
N GLU A 59 16.77 -9.13 -10.14
CA GLU A 59 16.79 -9.54 -11.56
C GLU A 59 16.12 -8.52 -12.49
N TYR A 60 15.11 -7.77 -12.02
CA TYR A 60 14.30 -6.87 -12.85
C TYR A 60 14.59 -5.38 -12.62
N LEU A 61 15.28 -5.00 -11.55
CA LEU A 61 15.44 -3.58 -11.18
C LEU A 61 16.26 -2.73 -12.16
N ASN A 62 17.06 -3.36 -13.02
CA ASN A 62 17.93 -2.64 -13.95
C ASN A 62 17.15 -1.94 -15.08
N ASP A 63 16.03 -2.51 -15.52
CA ASP A 63 15.23 -2.04 -16.65
C ASP A 63 13.75 -1.83 -16.31
N SER A 64 13.34 -2.17 -15.08
CA SER A 64 11.95 -2.21 -14.69
C SER A 64 11.63 -1.39 -13.44
N GLU A 65 10.36 -1.00 -13.32
CA GLU A 65 9.72 -0.69 -12.06
C GLU A 65 9.14 -1.98 -11.46
N VAL A 66 9.37 -2.21 -10.16
CA VAL A 66 9.05 -3.46 -9.48
C VAL A 66 8.15 -3.20 -8.28
N PHE A 67 6.96 -3.79 -8.28
CA PHE A 67 6.07 -3.81 -7.12
C PHE A 67 6.05 -5.21 -6.51
N ILE A 68 6.44 -5.34 -5.25
CA ILE A 68 6.31 -6.56 -4.47
C ILE A 68 5.03 -6.48 -3.64
N PHE A 69 4.23 -7.54 -3.67
CA PHE A 69 3.01 -7.69 -2.88
C PHE A 69 3.21 -8.85 -1.91
N LEU A 70 3.15 -8.56 -0.61
CA LEU A 70 3.34 -9.53 0.47
C LEU A 70 2.02 -9.78 1.20
N HIS A 71 1.56 -11.03 1.20
CA HIS A 71 0.26 -11.36 1.80
C HIS A 71 0.35 -11.50 3.34
N ARG A 72 -0.40 -10.67 4.08
CA ARG A 72 -0.36 -10.57 5.56
C ARG A 72 -0.58 -11.92 6.26
N ASN A 73 -1.55 -12.72 5.82
CA ASN A 73 -1.87 -14.01 6.47
C ASN A 73 -0.76 -15.07 6.36
N HIS A 74 0.28 -14.81 5.57
CA HIS A 74 1.42 -15.72 5.42
C HIS A 74 2.63 -15.30 6.26
N GLY A 75 2.42 -14.44 7.25
CA GLY A 75 3.41 -14.02 8.24
C GLY A 75 4.26 -12.81 7.83
N TYR A 76 3.94 -12.17 6.71
CA TYR A 76 4.61 -10.95 6.28
C TYR A 76 4.11 -9.72 7.03
N SER A 77 5.01 -8.79 7.30
CA SER A 77 4.76 -7.57 8.07
C SER A 77 5.66 -6.42 7.59
N SER A 78 5.53 -5.23 8.19
CA SER A 78 6.42 -4.09 7.92
C SER A 78 7.90 -4.43 8.15
N GLN A 79 8.23 -5.25 9.15
CA GLN A 79 9.59 -5.75 9.36
C GLN A 79 10.08 -6.62 8.20
N SER A 80 9.19 -7.37 7.56
CA SER A 80 9.53 -8.17 6.37
C SER A 80 9.84 -7.27 5.18
N ILE A 81 9.13 -6.15 5.01
CA ILE A 81 9.40 -5.14 3.98
C ILE A 81 10.82 -4.59 4.17
N GLU A 82 11.15 -4.14 5.39
CA GLU A 82 12.48 -3.63 5.72
C GLU A 82 13.58 -4.64 5.36
N ALA A 83 13.41 -5.89 5.76
CA ALA A 83 14.36 -6.97 5.47
C ALA A 83 14.51 -7.24 3.96
N ILE A 84 13.42 -7.25 3.19
CA ILE A 84 13.46 -7.44 1.73
C ILE A 84 14.19 -6.28 1.06
N LEU A 85 13.90 -5.04 1.45
CA LEU A 85 14.52 -3.85 0.85
C LEU A 85 16.01 -3.77 1.17
N GLU A 86 16.41 -4.10 2.40
CA GLU A 86 17.81 -4.19 2.79
C GLU A 86 18.55 -5.29 2.02
N GLU A 87 17.93 -6.48 1.93
CA GLU A 87 18.53 -7.61 1.22
C GLU A 87 18.63 -7.34 -0.29
N THR A 88 17.64 -6.66 -0.87
CA THR A 88 17.68 -6.23 -2.28
C THR A 88 18.78 -5.20 -2.50
N ARG A 89 18.98 -4.24 -1.57
CA ARG A 89 20.08 -3.26 -1.62
C ARG A 89 21.47 -3.89 -1.67
N LYS A 90 21.66 -5.03 -1.00
CA LYS A 90 22.94 -5.76 -1.02
C LYS A 90 23.25 -6.34 -2.41
N GLN A 91 22.20 -6.66 -3.17
CA GLN A 91 22.30 -7.29 -4.49
C GLN A 91 22.24 -6.27 -5.64
N ASN A 92 21.49 -5.18 -5.47
CA ASN A 92 21.37 -4.11 -6.44
C ASN A 92 21.43 -2.75 -5.73
N ARG A 93 22.35 -1.87 -6.16
CA ARG A 93 22.53 -0.55 -5.53
C ARG A 93 21.38 0.42 -5.82
N VAL A 94 20.67 0.21 -6.92
CA VAL A 94 19.59 1.08 -7.39
C VAL A 94 18.27 0.37 -7.07
N ILE A 95 17.55 0.85 -6.07
CA ILE A 95 16.25 0.30 -5.64
C ILE A 95 15.12 1.33 -5.62
N GLU A 96 15.34 2.52 -6.18
CA GLU A 96 14.38 3.62 -6.19
C GLU A 96 13.10 3.29 -6.98
N SER A 97 13.18 2.32 -7.90
CA SER A 97 12.04 1.78 -8.65
C SER A 97 11.36 0.58 -7.99
N LEU A 98 11.77 0.21 -6.76
CA LEU A 98 11.19 -0.87 -5.98
C LEU A 98 10.17 -0.33 -4.98
N ARG A 99 8.96 -0.89 -5.00
CA ARG A 99 7.93 -0.65 -3.96
C ARG A 99 7.46 -1.98 -3.40
N CYS A 100 7.13 -2.02 -2.12
CA CYS A 100 6.73 -3.25 -1.46
C CYS A 100 5.49 -3.01 -0.58
N PHE A 101 4.41 -3.70 -0.89
CA PHE A 101 3.09 -3.49 -0.30
C PHE A 101 2.66 -4.69 0.52
N LEU A 102 1.99 -4.43 1.65
CA LEU A 102 1.25 -5.46 2.37
C LEU A 102 -0.18 -5.53 1.83
N PHE A 103 -0.66 -6.74 1.59
CA PHE A 103 -2.05 -6.96 1.18
C PHE A 103 -2.62 -8.20 1.87
N GLY A 104 -3.94 -8.35 1.89
CA GLY A 104 -4.56 -9.52 2.52
C GLY A 104 -6.07 -9.40 2.62
N GLU A 105 -6.69 -10.44 3.18
CA GLU A 105 -8.11 -10.45 3.59
C GLU A 105 -9.15 -10.19 2.48
N GLY A 106 -8.73 -10.20 1.21
CA GLY A 106 -9.62 -9.90 0.08
C GLY A 106 -9.88 -8.41 -0.15
N SER A 107 -9.14 -7.52 0.54
CA SER A 107 -9.27 -6.07 0.41
C SER A 107 -8.18 -5.44 -0.47
N GLY A 108 -8.49 -4.30 -1.07
CA GLY A 108 -7.57 -3.56 -1.95
C GLY A 108 -7.68 -3.95 -3.42
N SER A 109 -7.11 -3.11 -4.29
CA SER A 109 -7.29 -3.20 -5.75
C SER A 109 -6.75 -4.48 -6.39
N LEU A 110 -5.87 -5.21 -5.69
CA LEU A 110 -5.32 -6.47 -6.20
C LEU A 110 -6.38 -7.57 -6.29
N TYR A 111 -7.42 -7.54 -5.45
CA TYR A 111 -8.46 -8.57 -5.44
C TYR A 111 -9.64 -8.25 -6.37
N ILE A 112 -10.14 -9.30 -7.03
CA ILE A 112 -11.35 -9.28 -7.86
C ILE A 112 -12.61 -9.04 -7.02
N ALA A 113 -12.59 -9.50 -5.76
CA ALA A 113 -13.72 -9.39 -4.84
C ALA A 113 -14.07 -7.93 -4.50
N SER A 114 -13.05 -7.12 -4.23
CA SER A 114 -13.14 -5.68 -3.95
C SER A 114 -13.21 -4.86 -5.24
N ASN A 115 -12.49 -5.27 -6.29
CA ASN A 115 -12.40 -4.55 -7.56
C ASN A 115 -12.56 -5.52 -8.73
N PRO A 116 -13.61 -5.44 -9.58
CA PRO A 116 -13.80 -6.37 -10.70
C PRO A 116 -12.67 -6.35 -11.74
N ARG A 117 -11.79 -5.34 -11.71
CA ARG A 117 -10.58 -5.24 -12.52
C ARG A 117 -9.30 -5.59 -11.75
N GLY A 118 -9.42 -6.19 -10.57
CA GLY A 118 -8.28 -6.73 -9.81
C GLY A 118 -7.68 -7.98 -10.48
N LEU A 119 -6.52 -8.42 -10.00
CA LEU A 119 -5.83 -9.58 -10.57
C LEU A 119 -6.26 -10.90 -9.90
N LEU A 120 -6.40 -10.91 -8.58
CA LEU A 120 -6.52 -12.15 -7.80
C LEU A 120 -7.92 -12.39 -7.25
N GLY A 121 -8.40 -13.62 -7.30
CA GLY A 121 -9.47 -14.09 -6.42
C GLY A 121 -8.98 -14.22 -4.97
N THR A 122 -9.91 -14.50 -4.06
CA THR A 122 -9.62 -14.63 -2.62
C THR A 122 -8.70 -15.81 -2.28
N LYS A 123 -8.51 -16.75 -3.21
CA LYS A 123 -7.58 -17.88 -3.10
C LYS A 123 -6.24 -17.63 -3.82
N GLY A 124 -5.98 -16.41 -4.28
CA GLY A 124 -4.77 -16.08 -5.04
C GLY A 124 -4.76 -16.63 -6.48
N THR A 125 -5.91 -17.04 -7.01
CA THR A 125 -6.10 -17.46 -8.41
C THR A 125 -6.35 -16.26 -9.31
N PHE A 126 -6.01 -16.29 -10.59
CA PHE A 126 -6.35 -15.20 -11.54
C PHE A 126 -7.82 -15.19 -11.98
N ASN A 127 -8.71 -15.76 -11.18
CA ASN A 127 -10.15 -15.73 -11.40
C ASN A 127 -10.89 -15.70 -10.06
N ALA A 128 -12.13 -15.22 -10.08
CA ALA A 128 -13.04 -15.29 -8.95
C ALA A 128 -14.49 -15.37 -9.43
N GLN A 129 -15.34 -15.98 -8.61
CA GLN A 129 -16.78 -15.90 -8.76
C GLN A 129 -17.30 -14.74 -7.92
N ARG A 130 -18.09 -13.86 -8.53
CA ARG A 130 -18.76 -12.76 -7.85
C ARG A 130 -20.27 -12.99 -7.87
N ILE A 131 -20.90 -12.88 -6.71
CA ILE A 131 -22.34 -13.08 -6.54
C ILE A 131 -23.00 -11.69 -6.43
N ASN A 132 -23.53 -11.20 -7.54
CA ASN A 132 -24.31 -9.95 -7.59
C ASN A 132 -25.70 -10.27 -8.17
N GLY A 133 -26.51 -11.06 -7.46
CA GLY A 133 -27.80 -11.58 -7.94
C GLY A 133 -27.68 -12.70 -8.98
N THR A 134 -26.63 -12.67 -9.81
CA THR A 134 -26.17 -13.76 -10.69
C THR A 134 -24.68 -14.02 -10.45
N THR A 135 -24.27 -15.29 -10.51
CA THR A 135 -22.85 -15.68 -10.38
C THR A 135 -22.11 -15.33 -11.67
N HIS A 136 -21.24 -14.33 -11.62
CA HIS A 136 -20.35 -13.98 -12.72
C HIS A 136 -18.94 -14.48 -12.43
N LEU A 137 -18.36 -15.22 -13.37
CA LEU A 137 -16.94 -15.54 -13.35
C LEU A 137 -16.17 -14.34 -13.93
N ILE A 138 -15.30 -13.75 -13.12
CA ILE A 138 -14.34 -12.75 -13.57
C ILE A 138 -12.99 -13.44 -13.66
N ASP A 139 -12.33 -13.31 -14.82
CA ASP A 139 -11.05 -13.94 -15.11
C ASP A 139 -10.08 -12.87 -15.63
N SER A 140 -8.97 -12.66 -14.91
CA SER A 140 -7.93 -11.71 -15.28
C SER A 140 -6.92 -12.31 -16.27
N ARG A 141 -7.05 -13.60 -16.62
CA ARG A 141 -6.27 -14.26 -17.67
C ARG A 141 -6.85 -13.95 -19.04
N GLU A 142 -5.96 -13.70 -19.98
CA GLU A 142 -6.26 -13.65 -21.41
C GLU A 142 -6.17 -15.06 -21.99
N ASP A 143 -5.05 -15.76 -21.72
CA ASP A 143 -4.79 -17.13 -22.14
C ASP A 143 -4.07 -17.88 -21.02
N LYS A 144 -4.66 -18.99 -20.55
CA LYS A 144 -4.10 -19.78 -19.44
C LYS A 144 -2.89 -20.60 -19.87
N GLU A 145 -2.92 -21.19 -21.07
CA GLU A 145 -1.89 -22.11 -21.55
C GLU A 145 -0.62 -21.34 -21.92
N LEU A 146 -0.79 -20.15 -22.50
CA LEU A 146 0.30 -19.23 -22.80
C LEU A 146 0.73 -18.36 -21.59
N LYS A 147 0.07 -18.51 -20.44
CA LYS A 147 0.28 -17.70 -19.22
C LYS A 147 0.21 -16.18 -19.49
N LEU A 148 -0.84 -15.76 -20.18
CA LEU A 148 -1.12 -14.36 -20.50
C LEU A 148 -2.19 -13.76 -19.59
N LEU A 149 -1.95 -12.57 -19.09
CA LEU A 149 -2.88 -11.74 -18.34
C LEU A 149 -3.49 -10.64 -19.19
N LYS A 150 -4.74 -10.30 -18.91
CA LYS A 150 -5.42 -9.17 -19.52
C LYS A 150 -4.77 -7.86 -19.10
N LYS A 151 -4.41 -7.05 -20.10
CA LYS A 151 -3.76 -5.74 -19.90
C LYS A 151 -4.54 -4.81 -19.00
N ASN A 152 -5.86 -4.75 -19.15
CA ASN A 152 -6.71 -3.87 -18.35
C ASN A 152 -6.73 -4.21 -16.84
N HIS A 153 -6.62 -5.49 -16.48
CA HIS A 153 -6.51 -5.91 -15.07
C HIS A 153 -5.14 -5.52 -14.50
N PHE A 154 -4.07 -5.80 -15.25
CA PHE A 154 -2.72 -5.41 -14.85
C PHE A 154 -2.58 -3.90 -14.68
N ASP A 155 -2.98 -3.12 -15.69
CA ASP A 155 -2.92 -1.65 -15.68
C ASP A 155 -3.73 -1.07 -14.52
N GLN A 156 -4.92 -1.61 -14.25
CA GLN A 156 -5.74 -1.14 -13.14
C GLN A 156 -5.04 -1.32 -11.79
N VAL A 157 -4.48 -2.50 -11.53
CA VAL A 157 -3.76 -2.77 -10.29
C VAL A 157 -2.51 -1.90 -10.23
N TRP A 158 -1.74 -1.82 -11.31
CA TRP A 158 -0.53 -1.02 -11.38
C TRP A 158 -0.81 0.45 -11.02
N ASN A 159 -1.80 1.03 -11.70
CA ASN A 159 -2.19 2.42 -11.53
C ASN A 159 -2.78 2.72 -10.14
N ALA A 160 -3.39 1.73 -9.49
CA ALA A 160 -3.88 1.88 -8.12
C ALA A 160 -2.73 1.94 -7.11
N TYR A 161 -1.76 1.03 -7.23
CA TYR A 161 -0.64 0.94 -6.28
C TYR A 161 0.47 1.97 -6.54
N SER A 162 0.66 2.41 -7.79
CA SER A 162 1.61 3.49 -8.11
C SER A 162 1.24 4.80 -7.40
N ARG A 163 -0.04 5.03 -7.12
CA ARG A 163 -0.53 6.27 -6.48
C ARG A 163 -0.99 6.09 -5.05
N ALA A 164 -1.01 4.85 -4.55
CA ALA A 164 -1.60 4.51 -3.25
C ALA A 164 -1.05 5.36 -2.10
N PHE A 165 0.26 5.59 -2.07
CA PHE A 165 0.89 6.38 -1.00
C PHE A 165 0.44 7.84 -1.00
N LYS A 166 0.54 8.54 -2.14
CA LYS A 166 0.15 9.94 -2.23
C LYS A 166 -1.35 10.13 -2.03
N ALA A 167 -2.17 9.25 -2.61
CA ALA A 167 -3.62 9.26 -2.42
C ALA A 167 -4.01 9.10 -0.94
N LYS A 168 -3.42 8.12 -0.24
CA LYS A 168 -3.70 7.90 1.20
C LYS A 168 -3.37 9.13 2.05
N VAL A 169 -2.25 9.81 1.79
CA VAL A 169 -1.87 11.04 2.51
C VAL A 169 -2.82 12.18 2.20
N PHE A 170 -3.18 12.36 0.92
CA PHE A 170 -4.11 13.40 0.50
C PHE A 170 -5.47 13.21 1.19
N GLU A 171 -6.03 12.01 1.13
CA GLU A 171 -7.30 11.71 1.76
C GLU A 171 -7.24 11.86 3.28
N LEU A 172 -6.15 11.42 3.93
CA LEU A 172 -5.97 11.61 5.36
C LEU A 172 -5.96 13.09 5.75
N LYS A 173 -5.28 13.93 4.96
CA LYS A 173 -5.27 15.38 5.13
C LYS A 173 -6.68 15.95 5.00
N GLU A 174 -7.37 15.67 3.90
CA GLU A 174 -8.70 16.22 3.63
C GLU A 174 -9.72 15.78 4.69
N ASP A 175 -9.70 14.51 5.10
CA ASP A 175 -10.57 13.99 6.16
C ASP A 175 -10.24 14.66 7.51
N MET A 176 -8.95 14.82 7.84
CA MET A 176 -8.53 15.47 9.07
C MET A 176 -8.99 16.93 9.14
N PHE A 177 -8.77 17.72 8.09
CA PHE A 177 -9.16 19.14 8.11
C PHE A 177 -10.66 19.34 7.97
N SER A 178 -11.38 18.41 7.33
CA SER A 178 -12.84 18.40 7.35
C SER A 178 -13.38 18.20 8.76
N ALA A 179 -12.85 17.20 9.48
CA ALA A 179 -13.22 16.94 10.87
C ALA A 179 -12.83 18.10 11.82
N LEU A 180 -11.66 18.71 11.60
CA LEU A 180 -11.18 19.83 12.41
C LEU A 180 -11.74 21.19 11.99
N SER A 181 -12.64 21.25 11.00
CA SER A 181 -13.23 22.50 10.51
C SER A 181 -13.86 23.40 11.60
N PRO A 182 -14.51 22.88 12.67
CA PRO A 182 -15.04 23.73 13.75
C PRO A 182 -13.95 24.46 14.55
N PHE A 183 -12.70 24.02 14.45
CA PHE A 183 -11.56 24.59 15.17
C PHE A 183 -10.72 25.54 14.30
N LEU A 184 -10.96 25.60 12.99
CA LEU A 184 -10.19 26.47 12.07
C LEU A 184 -10.37 27.97 12.36
N LEU A 185 -11.52 28.35 12.93
CA LEU A 185 -11.80 29.74 13.33
C LEU A 185 -11.25 30.09 14.71
N LYS A 186 -10.79 29.10 15.49
CA LYS A 186 -10.12 29.34 16.77
C LYS A 186 -8.66 29.66 16.47
N SER A 187 -8.16 30.78 16.98
CA SER A 187 -6.76 31.18 16.78
C SER A 187 -5.77 30.15 17.32
N GLU A 188 -6.10 29.49 18.44
CA GLU A 188 -5.21 28.54 19.12
C GLU A 188 -6.02 27.42 19.81
N PRO A 189 -6.56 26.44 19.06
CA PRO A 189 -7.21 25.29 19.67
C PRO A 189 -6.21 24.50 20.50
N LYS A 190 -6.63 24.07 21.69
CA LYS A 190 -5.80 23.21 22.56
C LYS A 190 -5.77 21.79 22.02
N ALA A 191 -4.62 21.14 22.16
CA ALA A 191 -4.40 19.76 21.75
C ALA A 191 -5.42 18.77 22.34
N ASP A 192 -5.78 18.93 23.61
CA ASP A 192 -6.74 18.07 24.29
C ASP A 192 -8.14 18.20 23.70
N GLU A 193 -8.60 19.41 23.38
CA GLU A 193 -9.89 19.63 22.70
C GLU A 193 -9.93 18.91 21.34
N LEU A 194 -8.88 19.06 20.52
CA LEU A 194 -8.79 18.41 19.21
C LEU A 194 -8.72 16.89 19.35
N TYR A 195 -7.95 16.39 20.31
CA TYR A 195 -7.83 14.97 20.60
C TYR A 195 -9.17 14.35 21.00
N GLN A 196 -9.90 14.98 21.93
CA GLN A 196 -11.23 14.52 22.33
C GLN A 196 -12.20 14.53 21.15
N HIS A 197 -12.14 15.56 20.31
CA HIS A 197 -12.97 15.65 19.12
C HIS A 197 -12.68 14.52 18.11
N LEU A 198 -11.41 14.22 17.85
CA LEU A 198 -11.02 13.12 16.95
C LEU A 198 -11.43 11.74 17.49
N ARG A 199 -11.60 11.60 18.81
CA ARG A 199 -12.02 10.34 19.45
C ARG A 199 -13.53 10.10 19.47
N LEU A 200 -14.33 11.06 18.99
CA LEU A 200 -15.76 10.86 18.81
C LEU A 200 -16.04 9.72 17.82
N GLU A 201 -17.17 9.02 17.98
CA GLU A 201 -17.48 7.84 17.15
C GLU A 201 -17.53 8.20 15.66
N ASP A 202 -18.05 9.38 15.30
CA ASP A 202 -18.10 9.88 13.92
C ASP A 202 -16.70 10.05 13.30
N ASN A 203 -15.67 10.27 14.11
CA ASN A 203 -14.28 10.48 13.70
C ASN A 203 -13.40 9.24 13.92
N LYS A 204 -13.96 8.12 14.39
CA LYS A 204 -13.20 6.94 14.79
C LYS A 204 -12.31 6.39 13.70
N LEU A 205 -12.80 6.29 12.46
CA LEU A 205 -12.00 5.79 11.35
C LEU A 205 -10.81 6.70 11.04
N LEU A 206 -11.03 8.02 11.01
CA LEU A 206 -9.97 9.01 10.87
C LEU A 206 -8.94 8.88 12.00
N PHE A 207 -9.39 8.73 13.24
CA PHE A 207 -8.50 8.56 14.39
C PHE A 207 -7.63 7.30 14.27
N LEU A 208 -8.22 6.17 13.88
CA LEU A 208 -7.47 4.94 13.63
C LEU A 208 -6.44 5.10 12.51
N ARG A 209 -6.78 5.82 11.43
CA ARG A 209 -5.85 6.13 10.34
C ARG A 209 -4.73 7.06 10.78
N LEU A 210 -5.00 8.06 11.63
CA LEU A 210 -3.96 8.91 12.23
C LEU A 210 -3.02 8.11 13.14
N LEU A 211 -3.55 7.18 13.93
CA LEU A 211 -2.72 6.27 14.73
C LEU A 211 -1.85 5.38 13.83
N SER A 212 -2.38 4.87 12.72
CA SER A 212 -1.60 4.09 11.76
C SER A 212 -0.52 4.95 11.08
N PHE A 213 -0.89 6.13 10.58
CA PHE A 213 0.03 7.10 9.96
C PHE A 213 1.18 7.54 10.88
N THR A 214 0.92 7.64 12.19
CA THR A 214 1.96 8.03 13.18
C THR A 214 2.71 6.85 13.78
N GLY A 215 2.41 5.61 13.37
CA GLY A 215 3.00 4.40 13.94
C GLY A 215 2.60 4.15 15.41
N LYS A 216 1.48 4.73 15.86
CA LYS A 216 0.94 4.56 17.22
C LYS A 216 -0.14 3.48 17.30
N LEU A 217 -0.63 2.97 16.17
CA LEU A 217 -1.55 1.84 16.13
C LEU A 217 -0.78 0.56 16.50
N ARG A 218 -1.17 -0.07 17.61
CA ARG A 218 -0.50 -1.29 18.09
C ARG A 218 -0.98 -2.52 17.32
N LYS A 219 -0.04 -3.31 16.79
CA LYS A 219 -0.32 -4.62 16.18
C LYS A 219 -1.00 -5.58 17.16
N GLY A 220 -1.99 -6.31 16.69
CA GLY A 220 -2.87 -7.22 17.42
C GLY A 220 -3.94 -6.53 18.29
N SER A 221 -3.99 -5.20 18.34
CA SER A 221 -4.95 -4.48 19.17
C SER A 221 -6.38 -4.55 18.63
N SER A 222 -7.38 -4.30 19.49
CA SER A 222 -8.78 -4.16 19.04
C SER A 222 -8.95 -3.04 18.03
N GLN A 223 -8.18 -1.96 18.16
CA GLN A 223 -8.18 -0.83 17.23
C GLN A 223 -7.68 -1.22 15.83
N GLU A 224 -6.62 -2.02 15.75
CA GLU A 224 -6.14 -2.55 14.47
C GLU A 224 -7.18 -3.46 13.84
N LYS A 225 -7.78 -4.37 14.61
CA LYS A 225 -8.87 -5.22 14.11
C LYS A 225 -10.04 -4.42 13.56
N THR A 226 -10.45 -3.36 14.27
CA THR A 226 -11.49 -2.44 13.78
C THR A 226 -11.07 -1.75 12.49
N LEU A 227 -9.81 -1.34 12.33
CA LEU A 227 -9.33 -0.76 11.07
C LEU A 227 -9.43 -1.76 9.92
N LEU A 228 -8.95 -3.00 10.13
CA LEU A 228 -9.01 -4.08 9.13
C LEU A 228 -10.45 -4.45 8.74
N GLU A 229 -11.37 -4.49 9.71
CA GLU A 229 -12.81 -4.67 9.44
C GLU A 229 -13.35 -3.57 8.51
N GLN A 230 -12.97 -2.31 8.74
CA GLN A 230 -13.35 -1.19 7.87
C GLN A 230 -12.69 -1.25 6.49
N GLU A 231 -11.45 -1.72 6.39
CA GLU A 231 -10.79 -1.95 5.09
C GLU A 231 -11.52 -3.00 4.25
N ASN A 232 -11.97 -4.08 4.88
CA ASN A 232 -12.74 -5.13 4.24
C ASN A 232 -14.11 -4.62 3.77
N LEU A 233 -14.79 -3.80 4.59
CA LEU A 233 -16.07 -3.18 4.23
C LEU A 233 -15.93 -2.18 3.07
N LEU A 234 -14.88 -1.36 3.09
CA LEU A 234 -14.64 -0.33 2.06
C LEU A 234 -13.89 -0.87 0.84
N GLY A 235 -13.41 -2.11 0.88
CA GLY A 235 -12.66 -2.76 -0.20
C GLY A 235 -11.29 -2.12 -0.50
N ARG A 236 -10.71 -1.38 0.44
CA ARG A 236 -9.43 -0.66 0.25
C ARG A 236 -8.59 -0.65 1.52
N THR A 237 -7.27 -0.58 1.35
CA THR A 237 -6.33 -0.42 2.48
C THR A 237 -6.38 1.01 3.01
N LEU A 238 -6.48 1.16 4.32
CA LEU A 238 -6.57 2.40 5.08
C LEU A 238 -5.36 2.58 6.00
N ASP A 239 -4.66 1.49 6.32
CA ASP A 239 -3.43 1.49 7.10
C ASP A 239 -2.23 2.05 6.32
N PHE A 240 -1.20 2.43 7.07
CA PHE A 240 0.07 3.01 6.64
C PHE A 240 1.28 2.14 7.05
N ASP A 241 1.10 0.83 7.30
CA ASP A 241 2.15 -0.04 7.84
C ASP A 241 3.38 -0.14 6.91
N ASP A 242 3.16 -0.05 5.60
CA ASP A 242 4.19 -0.09 4.56
C ASP A 242 4.75 1.31 4.23
N PHE A 243 4.13 2.37 4.71
CA PHE A 243 4.35 3.72 4.22
C PHE A 243 5.75 4.27 4.53
N SER A 244 6.16 4.28 5.80
CA SER A 244 7.44 4.87 6.23
C SER A 244 8.64 4.21 5.56
N THR A 245 8.61 2.89 5.41
CA THR A 245 9.70 2.11 4.80
C THR A 245 9.78 2.34 3.28
N ASN A 246 8.63 2.43 2.61
CA ASN A 246 8.59 2.76 1.19
C ASN A 246 9.00 4.22 0.93
N LEU A 247 8.65 5.18 1.81
CA LEU A 247 9.01 6.58 1.62
C LEU A 247 10.51 6.79 1.44
N GLU A 248 11.31 6.14 2.28
CA GLU A 248 12.77 6.20 2.23
C GLU A 248 13.32 5.64 0.93
N THR A 249 12.72 4.55 0.46
CA THR A 249 13.17 3.83 -0.72
C THR A 249 12.78 4.55 -2.01
N VAL A 250 11.57 5.11 -2.08
CA VAL A 250 10.96 5.59 -3.32
C VAL A 250 11.17 7.10 -3.54
N TYR A 251 11.08 7.92 -2.48
CA TYR A 251 10.99 9.38 -2.60
C TYR A 251 12.19 10.15 -2.05
N ALA A 252 13.31 9.45 -1.83
CA ALA A 252 14.54 9.96 -1.25
C ALA A 252 14.44 10.43 0.22
N SER A 253 15.60 10.65 0.84
CA SER A 253 15.74 11.01 2.25
C SER A 253 15.01 12.30 2.64
N LYS A 254 14.90 13.27 1.71
CA LYS A 254 14.18 14.54 1.96
C LYS A 254 12.71 14.30 2.28
N THR A 255 12.02 13.49 1.49
CA THR A 255 10.59 13.18 1.69
C THR A 255 10.36 12.45 3.01
N GLN A 256 11.25 11.51 3.35
CA GLN A 256 11.21 10.83 4.64
C GLN A 256 11.41 11.80 5.82
N GLY A 257 12.29 12.79 5.67
CA GLY A 257 12.49 13.86 6.67
C GLY A 257 11.23 14.68 6.90
N ILE A 258 10.56 15.13 5.84
CA ILE A 258 9.30 15.88 5.91
C ILE A 258 8.22 15.03 6.62
N TYR A 259 8.09 13.76 6.24
CA TYR A 259 7.15 12.85 6.89
C TYR A 259 7.43 12.66 8.39
N LYS A 260 8.70 12.44 8.77
CA LYS A 260 9.09 12.28 10.19
C LYS A 260 8.74 13.52 11.01
N GLN A 261 8.98 14.72 10.47
CA GLN A 261 8.62 15.97 11.12
C GLN A 261 7.10 16.11 11.29
N LEU A 262 6.33 15.81 10.24
CA LEU A 262 4.86 15.83 10.30
C LEU A 262 4.33 14.83 11.33
N VAL A 263 4.82 13.58 11.33
CA VAL A 263 4.43 12.55 12.32
C VAL A 263 4.76 12.99 13.74
N GLN A 264 5.94 13.56 13.96
CA GLN A 264 6.33 14.08 15.26
C GLN A 264 5.36 15.18 15.72
N ASN A 265 5.02 16.12 14.84
CA ASN A 265 4.10 17.21 15.16
C ASN A 265 2.68 16.70 15.43
N ILE A 266 2.13 15.80 14.61
CA ILE A 266 0.82 15.18 14.89
C ILE A 266 0.87 14.47 16.25
N THR A 267 1.91 13.69 16.50
CA THR A 267 2.02 12.95 17.76
C THR A 267 2.06 13.90 18.96
N GLN A 268 3.00 14.86 18.96
CA GLN A 268 3.25 15.75 20.09
C GLN A 268 2.17 16.80 20.29
N LYS A 269 1.67 17.39 19.19
CA LYS A 269 0.71 18.50 19.23
C LYS A 269 -0.75 18.02 19.20
N LEU A 270 -1.07 16.87 18.59
CA LEU A 270 -2.47 16.42 18.43
C LEU A 270 -2.81 15.19 19.27
N LEU A 271 -1.90 14.21 19.37
CA LEU A 271 -2.22 12.91 20.00
C LEU A 271 -1.84 12.82 21.48
N THR A 272 -0.84 13.59 21.94
CA THR A 272 -0.33 13.52 23.32
C THR A 272 -0.18 14.88 24.01
N GLY A 273 -0.43 15.98 23.32
CA GLY A 273 -0.04 17.32 23.76
C GLY A 273 -0.98 17.97 24.77
N THR A 274 -0.45 18.92 25.52
CA THR A 274 -1.21 19.94 26.29
C THR A 274 -1.06 21.34 25.69
N HIS A 275 -0.36 21.44 24.56
CA HIS A 275 -0.03 22.70 23.89
C HIS A 275 -1.12 23.13 22.93
N THR A 276 -1.04 24.38 22.47
CA THR A 276 -1.86 24.88 21.38
C THR A 276 -1.38 24.31 20.05
N VAL A 277 -2.31 24.10 19.12
CA VAL A 277 -2.02 23.54 17.80
C VAL A 277 -2.25 24.60 16.74
N ASN A 278 -1.21 24.89 15.96
CA ASN A 278 -1.35 25.68 14.75
C ASN A 278 -1.81 24.77 13.60
N LEU A 279 -3.11 24.82 13.28
CA LEU A 279 -3.72 24.01 12.22
C LEU A 279 -3.23 24.42 10.82
N GLU A 280 -2.87 25.68 10.61
CA GLU A 280 -2.29 26.16 9.35
C GLU A 280 -0.89 25.58 9.13
N GLU A 281 -0.02 25.63 10.15
CA GLU A 281 1.31 24.99 10.10
C GLU A 281 1.20 23.49 9.77
N LEU A 282 0.23 22.80 10.38
CA LEU A 282 0.01 21.38 10.13
C LEU A 282 -0.47 21.12 8.69
N ARG A 283 -1.34 21.99 8.16
CA ARG A 283 -1.85 21.91 6.78
C ARG A 283 -0.72 22.06 5.78
N ASP A 284 0.18 23.01 6.04
CA ASP A 284 1.31 23.30 5.18
C ASP A 284 2.32 22.15 5.19
N GLN A 285 2.55 21.50 6.34
CA GLN A 285 3.39 20.29 6.42
C GLN A 285 2.83 19.11 5.62
N PHE A 286 1.50 18.94 5.58
CA PHE A 286 0.88 17.97 4.67
C PHE A 286 1.08 18.35 3.19
N ALA A 287 0.98 19.65 2.86
CA ALA A 287 1.21 20.14 1.51
C ALA A 287 2.66 19.89 1.06
N ASP A 288 3.64 20.16 1.93
CA ASP A 288 5.05 19.89 1.69
C ASP A 288 5.30 18.40 1.43
N LEU A 289 4.69 17.52 2.23
CA LEU A 289 4.81 16.07 2.05
C LEU A 289 4.23 15.63 0.69
N LEU A 290 3.04 16.11 0.35
CA LEU A 290 2.38 15.79 -0.92
C LEU A 290 3.14 16.33 -2.13
N GLN A 291 3.74 17.51 -2.02
CA GLN A 291 4.55 18.11 -3.09
C GLN A 291 5.86 17.34 -3.31
N SER A 292 6.42 16.74 -2.27
CA SER A 292 7.61 15.90 -2.36
C SER A 292 7.39 14.53 -3.00
N MET A 293 6.13 14.11 -3.18
CA MET A 293 5.74 12.89 -3.90
C MET A 293 5.41 13.22 -5.36
N PRO A 294 6.18 12.73 -6.36
CA PRO A 294 6.04 13.11 -7.76
C PRO A 294 4.78 12.59 -8.47
N GLU A 295 4.07 11.61 -7.91
CA GLU A 295 2.87 11.04 -8.53
C GLU A 295 1.68 12.00 -8.55
N GLU A 296 0.73 11.72 -9.43
CA GLU A 296 -0.59 12.36 -9.39
C GLU A 296 -1.47 11.70 -8.33
N VAL A 297 -2.37 12.47 -7.72
CA VAL A 297 -3.30 11.96 -6.70
C VAL A 297 -4.44 11.17 -7.36
N TYR A 298 -5.02 11.72 -8.44
CA TYR A 298 -6.12 11.15 -9.22
C TYR A 298 -5.87 11.36 -10.72
N ASN A 299 -6.51 10.55 -11.57
CA ASN A 299 -6.55 10.76 -13.04
C ASN A 299 -7.51 11.88 -13.40
#